data_AF-A0A7W7LQQ0-F1
#
_entry.id   AF-A0A7W7LQQ0-F1
#
_cell.length_a   1.000
_cell.length_b   1.000
_cell.length_c   1.000
_cell.angle_alpha   90.00
_cell.angle_beta   90.00
_cell.angle_gamma   90.00
#
_symmetry.space_group_name_H-M   'P 1'
#
loop_
_entity.id
_entity.type
_entity.pdbx_description
1 polymer ?
#
loop_
_entity_poly.entity_id
_entity_poly.type
_entity_poly.pdbx_seq_one_letter_code
_entity_poly.pdbx_strand_id
1 'polypeptide(L)'
;MRLKATGAGPAGYTALVAVVLALAVAGLLVAGRGLDSDGLLADGDASGHYKEPARAGDAAADAMRSVVHSAPPKPLEAAQTDAAAGTRTDGLTPSKPLVASDMPSSPAVGPLFYTGQGEVGHGCTASVVHSDRGDLIATAAHCVHQGGFRTDITFVPGYHDGVAPYGVWVPTAVDIDPAWAEDRDPDHDVAFLRVRPVDGSGPIERVTGAERIRFGAPARQPVRVLGYPSGAERTVGCQNSTVAESATQLRFDCAGLPNGTSGSPFLADVDATTGLGTLVGVLGGKDEGGDDETSYAAYFGAAAEHLYRRATG
;
A
#
# COMPACT_ATOMS: atom_id res chain seq x y z
N MET A 1 59.68 -45.44 -2.35
CA MET A 1 59.98 -44.27 -1.48
C MET A 1 58.66 -43.82 -0.85
N ARG A 2 58.53 -43.94 0.48
CA ARG A 2 57.31 -43.59 1.24
C ARG A 2 57.24 -42.06 1.42
N LEU A 3 56.10 -41.43 1.11
CA LEU A 3 55.85 -40.02 1.44
C LEU A 3 55.82 -39.83 2.95
N LYS A 4 56.61 -38.89 3.46
CA LYS A 4 56.52 -38.38 4.84
C LYS A 4 55.44 -37.30 4.88
N ALA A 5 54.36 -37.57 5.60
CA ALA A 5 53.44 -36.54 6.08
C ALA A 5 54.08 -35.83 7.28
N THR A 6 54.39 -34.55 7.13
CA THR A 6 54.79 -33.67 8.24
C THR A 6 53.54 -33.19 8.97
N GLY A 7 53.31 -33.69 10.18
CA GLY A 7 52.23 -33.22 11.06
C GLY A 7 52.52 -31.81 11.58
N ALA A 8 51.50 -30.95 11.57
CA ALA A 8 51.54 -29.65 12.23
C ALA A 8 51.71 -29.85 13.74
N GLY A 9 52.70 -29.17 14.34
CA GLY A 9 52.95 -29.22 15.78
C GLY A 9 51.84 -28.58 16.61
N PRO A 10 51.82 -28.82 17.94
CA PRO A 10 50.74 -28.41 18.85
C PRO A 10 50.47 -26.89 18.86
N ALA A 11 51.48 -26.06 18.55
CA ALA A 11 51.34 -24.61 18.43
C ALA A 11 50.54 -24.17 17.18
N GLY A 12 50.56 -24.95 16.09
CA GLY A 12 49.80 -24.67 14.87
C GLY A 12 48.31 -24.95 15.05
N TYR A 13 47.96 -25.96 15.85
CA TYR A 13 46.57 -26.27 16.18
C TYR A 13 45.94 -25.22 17.10
N THR A 14 46.67 -24.70 18.08
CA THR A 14 46.16 -23.62 18.96
C THR A 14 45.90 -22.31 18.22
N ALA A 15 46.75 -21.96 17.25
CA ALA A 15 46.54 -20.76 16.43
C ALA A 15 45.34 -20.92 15.47
N LEU A 16 45.16 -22.10 14.88
CA LEU A 16 44.02 -22.37 13.99
C LEU A 16 42.69 -22.38 14.77
N VAL A 17 42.67 -22.97 15.97
CA VAL A 17 41.48 -23.02 16.83
C VAL A 17 41.10 -21.62 17.34
N ALA A 18 42.08 -20.77 17.67
CA ALA A 18 41.83 -19.39 18.08
C ALA A 18 41.24 -18.53 16.96
N VAL A 19 41.69 -18.71 15.71
CA VAL A 19 41.15 -17.98 14.54
C VAL A 19 39.75 -18.47 14.18
N VAL A 20 39.49 -19.78 14.26
CA VAL A 20 38.15 -20.34 14.03
C VAL A 20 37.16 -19.90 15.12
N LEU A 21 37.59 -19.83 16.39
CA LEU A 21 36.76 -19.29 17.47
C LEU A 21 36.51 -17.78 17.32
N ALA A 22 37.50 -17.00 16.90
CA ALA A 22 37.33 -15.56 16.66
C ALA A 22 36.39 -15.28 15.47
N LEU A 23 36.48 -16.07 14.39
CA LEU A 23 35.54 -16.00 13.25
C LEU A 23 34.16 -16.54 13.59
N ALA A 24 34.04 -17.54 14.47
CA ALA A 24 32.76 -18.02 14.98
C ALA A 24 32.09 -16.99 15.90
N VAL A 25 32.85 -16.26 16.72
CA VAL A 25 32.34 -15.17 17.57
C VAL A 25 32.00 -13.93 16.74
N ALA A 26 32.78 -13.59 15.71
CA ALA A 26 32.43 -12.53 14.76
C ALA A 26 31.21 -12.93 13.89
N GLY A 27 31.10 -14.19 13.50
CA GLY A 27 29.93 -14.75 12.82
C GLY A 27 28.67 -14.76 13.70
N LEU A 28 28.80 -15.04 15.01
CA LEU A 28 27.71 -14.92 15.98
C LEU A 28 27.32 -13.47 16.28
N LEU A 29 28.27 -12.52 16.22
CA LEU A 29 27.97 -11.09 16.38
C LEU A 29 27.31 -10.46 15.15
N VAL A 30 27.50 -11.04 13.96
CA VAL A 30 26.81 -10.63 12.73
C VAL A 30 25.47 -11.38 12.55
N ALA A 31 25.37 -12.63 13.03
CA ALA A 31 24.13 -13.42 13.00
C ALA A 31 23.15 -13.10 14.14
N GLY A 32 23.53 -12.25 15.10
CA GLY A 32 22.69 -11.79 16.21
C GLY A 32 21.79 -10.60 15.89
N ARG A 33 21.82 -10.07 14.66
CA ARG A 33 20.79 -9.14 14.16
C ARG A 33 19.80 -9.90 13.28
N GLY A 34 19.14 -10.89 13.87
CA GLY A 34 17.78 -11.14 13.45
C GLY A 34 17.05 -9.81 13.62
N LEU A 35 16.58 -9.23 12.51
CA LEU A 35 15.66 -8.11 12.57
C LEU A 35 14.43 -8.65 13.32
N ASP A 36 14.31 -8.32 14.60
CA ASP A 36 13.10 -8.60 15.36
C ASP A 36 11.95 -7.97 14.56
N SER A 37 11.09 -8.81 14.01
CA SER A 37 9.84 -8.39 13.37
C SER A 37 8.94 -7.66 14.37
N ASP A 38 9.13 -7.92 15.67
CA ASP A 38 8.54 -7.17 16.79
C ASP A 38 8.91 -5.68 16.78
N GLY A 39 10.00 -5.28 16.12
CA GLY A 39 10.44 -3.88 16.04
C GLY A 39 9.75 -3.05 14.94
N LEU A 40 8.98 -3.67 14.05
CA LEU A 40 8.31 -3.00 12.92
C LEU A 40 6.80 -2.87 13.09
N LEU A 41 6.28 -3.40 14.21
CA LEU A 41 4.90 -3.27 14.61
C LEU A 41 4.81 -2.41 15.87
N ALA A 42 3.75 -1.62 15.97
CA ALA A 42 3.44 -0.82 17.13
C ALA A 42 1.99 -1.01 17.55
N ASP A 43 1.74 -0.91 18.85
CA ASP A 43 0.37 -0.87 19.37
C ASP A 43 -0.27 0.49 19.03
N GLY A 44 -1.55 0.45 18.67
CA GLY A 44 -2.40 1.65 18.65
C GLY A 44 -3.19 1.79 19.95
N ASP A 45 -4.08 2.78 19.98
CA ASP A 45 -5.08 2.88 21.04
C ASP A 45 -6.32 2.02 20.74
N ALA A 46 -7.20 1.90 21.75
CA ALA A 46 -8.42 1.10 21.67
C ALA A 46 -9.43 1.57 20.61
N SER A 47 -9.24 2.75 20.01
CA SER A 47 -10.08 3.25 18.91
C SER A 47 -9.56 2.82 17.52
N GLY A 48 -8.50 2.01 17.48
CA GLY A 48 -7.85 1.63 16.22
C GLY A 48 -7.02 2.77 15.63
N HIS A 49 -6.53 3.69 16.47
CA HIS A 49 -5.70 4.81 16.05
C HIS A 49 -4.23 4.59 16.43
N TYR A 50 -3.33 4.87 15.49
CA TYR A 50 -1.90 4.90 15.73
C TYR A 50 -1.30 6.21 15.23
N LYS A 51 -0.52 6.87 16.10
CA LYS A 51 0.24 8.07 15.75
C LYS A 51 1.69 7.71 15.47
N GLU A 52 2.10 7.84 14.21
CA GLU A 52 3.45 7.46 13.81
C GLU A 52 4.49 8.49 14.27
N PRO A 53 5.54 8.07 14.99
CA PRO A 53 6.65 8.94 15.31
C PRO A 53 7.40 9.40 14.06
N ALA A 54 7.71 10.69 13.95
CA ALA A 54 8.41 11.26 12.78
C ALA A 54 9.69 10.49 12.40
N ARG A 55 10.47 10.05 13.40
CA ARG A 55 11.70 9.26 13.21
C ARG A 55 11.47 7.94 12.45
N ALA A 56 10.32 7.30 12.62
CA ALA A 56 10.01 6.03 11.96
C ALA A 56 9.72 6.28 10.47
N GLY A 57 8.84 7.24 10.19
CA GLY A 57 8.59 7.69 8.82
C GLY A 57 9.85 8.22 8.13
N ASP A 58 10.70 8.99 8.81
CA ASP A 58 11.94 9.49 8.20
C ASP A 58 12.90 8.34 7.83
N ALA A 59 13.02 7.32 8.68
CA ALA A 59 13.83 6.14 8.38
C ALA A 59 13.26 5.32 7.20
N ALA A 60 11.94 5.11 7.17
CA ALA A 60 11.26 4.44 6.06
C ALA A 60 11.45 5.20 4.73
N ALA A 61 11.33 6.52 4.77
CA ALA A 61 11.55 7.38 3.62
C ALA A 61 13.00 7.34 3.12
N ASP A 62 13.99 7.32 4.01
CA ASP A 62 15.40 7.23 3.63
C ASP A 62 15.71 5.90 2.93
N ALA A 63 15.15 4.80 3.44
CA ALA A 63 15.24 3.50 2.78
C ALA A 63 14.63 3.54 1.37
N MET A 64 13.40 4.08 1.24
CA MET A 64 12.72 4.18 -0.06
C MET A 64 13.48 5.07 -1.05
N ARG A 65 13.93 6.26 -0.62
CA ARG A 65 14.67 7.21 -1.46
C ARG A 65 16.03 6.67 -1.93
N SER A 66 16.57 5.65 -1.27
CA SER A 66 17.80 4.98 -1.72
C SER A 66 17.61 4.08 -2.93
N VAL A 67 16.37 3.67 -3.23
CA VAL A 67 16.07 2.72 -4.33
C VAL A 67 15.20 3.31 -5.45
N VAL A 68 14.51 4.44 -5.21
CA VAL A 68 13.71 5.12 -6.26
C VAL A 68 14.42 6.30 -6.89
N HIS A 69 14.07 6.54 -8.15
CA HIS A 69 14.48 7.73 -8.88
C HIS A 69 13.39 8.79 -8.77
N SER A 70 13.80 10.04 -8.56
CA SER A 70 12.89 11.18 -8.70
C SER A 70 12.81 11.61 -10.16
N ALA A 71 11.61 11.91 -10.64
CA ALA A 71 11.39 12.56 -11.92
C ALA A 71 10.45 13.76 -11.71
N PRO A 72 10.58 14.84 -12.51
CA PRO A 72 9.61 15.93 -12.43
C PRO A 72 8.20 15.37 -12.71
N PRO A 73 7.20 15.68 -11.88
CA PRO A 73 5.85 15.18 -12.07
C PRO A 73 5.35 15.62 -13.44
N LYS A 74 4.64 14.73 -14.14
CA LYS A 74 3.83 15.16 -15.27
C LYS A 74 2.77 16.11 -14.69
N PRO A 75 2.64 17.36 -15.19
CA PRO A 75 1.60 18.24 -14.70
C PRO A 75 0.25 17.52 -14.81
N LEU A 76 -0.52 17.50 -13.72
CA LEU A 76 -1.93 17.22 -13.81
C LEU A 76 -2.48 18.22 -14.83
N GLU A 77 -3.02 17.74 -15.95
CA GLU A 77 -3.79 18.61 -16.83
C GLU A 77 -4.89 19.19 -15.94
N ALA A 78 -4.80 20.50 -15.69
CA ALA A 78 -5.69 21.18 -14.76
C ALA A 78 -7.12 20.85 -15.19
N ALA A 79 -7.81 20.04 -14.39
CA ALA A 79 -9.24 19.85 -14.54
C ALA A 79 -9.85 21.24 -14.38
N GLN A 80 -10.20 21.85 -15.50
CA GLN A 80 -10.90 23.12 -15.50
C GLN A 80 -12.15 22.90 -14.64
N THR A 81 -12.29 23.76 -13.64
CA THR A 81 -13.41 23.79 -12.72
C THR A 81 -14.68 24.08 -13.48
N ASP A 82 -15.31 23.05 -14.02
CA ASP A 82 -16.73 23.09 -14.33
C ASP A 82 -17.45 22.13 -13.39
N ALA A 83 -17.99 22.74 -12.34
CA ALA A 83 -19.14 22.23 -11.63
C ALA A 83 -20.33 22.20 -12.60
N ALA A 84 -20.32 21.23 -13.52
CA ALA A 84 -21.46 20.89 -14.35
C ALA A 84 -21.77 19.41 -14.13
N ALA A 85 -22.88 19.17 -13.44
CA ALA A 85 -23.52 17.89 -13.30
C ALA A 85 -23.71 17.26 -14.69
N GLY A 86 -23.09 16.11 -14.90
CA GLY A 86 -23.25 15.26 -16.08
C GLY A 86 -22.76 13.87 -15.74
N THR A 87 -23.67 12.90 -15.77
CA THR A 87 -23.49 11.47 -15.51
C THR A 87 -22.16 10.96 -16.06
N ARG A 88 -21.17 10.75 -15.19
CA ARG A 88 -19.81 10.32 -15.59
C ARG A 88 -19.63 8.80 -15.52
N THR A 89 -20.72 8.06 -15.72
CA THR A 89 -20.78 6.60 -15.52
C THR A 89 -21.25 5.79 -16.72
N ASP A 90 -21.71 6.42 -17.81
CA ASP A 90 -22.16 5.69 -19.01
C ASP A 90 -21.01 5.24 -19.95
N GLY A 91 -19.74 5.39 -19.52
CA GLY A 91 -18.56 5.24 -20.40
C GLY A 91 -17.55 4.16 -20.06
N LEU A 92 -17.55 3.56 -18.85
CA LEU A 92 -16.57 2.52 -18.52
C LEU A 92 -16.99 1.20 -19.16
N THR A 93 -16.42 0.92 -20.32
CA THR A 93 -16.62 -0.35 -21.03
C THR A 93 -15.89 -1.46 -20.26
N PRO A 94 -16.55 -2.62 -20.00
CA PRO A 94 -15.87 -3.74 -19.36
C PRO A 94 -14.65 -4.20 -20.16
N SER A 95 -13.60 -4.64 -19.46
CA SER A 95 -12.42 -5.25 -20.07
C SER A 95 -12.80 -6.46 -20.92
N LYS A 96 -12.09 -6.67 -22.03
CA LYS A 96 -12.28 -7.81 -22.94
C LYS A 96 -10.91 -8.42 -23.29
N PRO A 97 -10.55 -9.61 -22.78
CA PRO A 97 -11.30 -10.41 -21.80
C PRO A 97 -11.40 -9.72 -20.42
N LEU A 98 -12.22 -10.26 -19.50
CA LEU A 98 -12.29 -9.84 -18.09
C LEU A 98 -11.06 -10.36 -17.32
N VAL A 99 -9.90 -9.87 -17.73
CA VAL A 99 -8.61 -10.14 -17.13
C VAL A 99 -7.88 -8.80 -17.04
N ALA A 100 -7.26 -8.52 -15.90
CA ALA A 100 -6.47 -7.33 -15.72
C ALA A 100 -5.27 -7.33 -16.65
N SER A 101 -4.89 -6.13 -17.10
CA SER A 101 -3.75 -5.91 -17.97
C SER A 101 -3.01 -4.66 -17.53
N ASP A 102 -1.82 -4.43 -18.11
CA ASP A 102 -1.11 -3.17 -17.94
C ASP A 102 -2.05 -1.98 -18.15
N MET A 103 -2.00 -1.06 -17.20
CA MET A 103 -2.76 0.18 -17.20
C MET A 103 -1.81 1.33 -16.90
N PRO A 104 -1.96 2.53 -17.51
CA PRO A 104 -1.18 3.69 -17.11
C PRO A 104 -1.35 3.98 -15.61
N SER A 105 -0.26 4.39 -14.94
CA SER A 105 -0.33 4.77 -13.53
C SER A 105 -1.23 5.99 -13.34
N SER A 106 -1.98 6.00 -12.25
CA SER A 106 -2.76 7.18 -11.82
C SER A 106 -1.91 8.04 -10.89
N PRO A 107 -1.93 9.37 -11.02
CA PRO A 107 -1.27 10.27 -10.08
C PRO A 107 -1.70 10.08 -8.62
N ALA A 108 -2.96 9.69 -8.38
CA ALA A 108 -3.51 9.49 -7.04
C ALA A 108 -3.35 8.05 -6.52
N VAL A 109 -2.89 7.10 -7.32
CA VAL A 109 -2.74 5.69 -6.90
C VAL A 109 -1.27 5.31 -6.86
N GLY A 110 -0.87 4.55 -5.86
CA GLY A 110 0.52 4.15 -5.67
C GLY A 110 0.65 2.88 -4.83
N PRO A 111 1.79 2.18 -4.91
CA PRO A 111 2.11 1.10 -4.00
C PRO A 111 2.36 1.62 -2.57
N LEU A 112 2.07 0.76 -1.61
CA LEU A 112 2.58 0.83 -0.25
C LEU A 112 3.80 -0.10 -0.13
N PHE A 113 4.95 0.50 0.15
CA PHE A 113 6.20 -0.23 0.40
C PHE A 113 6.39 -0.48 1.89
N TYR A 114 6.89 -1.67 2.24
CA TYR A 114 7.36 -2.05 3.56
C TYR A 114 8.89 -2.07 3.55
N THR A 115 9.50 -1.15 4.29
CA THR A 115 10.92 -0.79 4.14
C THR A 115 11.81 -1.34 5.26
N GLY A 116 11.23 -1.92 6.31
CA GLY A 116 11.95 -2.36 7.51
C GLY A 116 12.51 -3.78 7.45
N GLN A 117 12.15 -4.56 6.42
CA GLN A 117 12.45 -6.01 6.31
C GLN A 117 13.80 -6.32 5.63
N GLY A 118 14.66 -5.31 5.41
CA GLY A 118 15.97 -5.47 4.76
C GLY A 118 15.94 -5.13 3.27
N GLU A 119 15.09 -5.80 2.48
CA GLU A 119 14.78 -5.38 1.10
C GLU A 119 13.48 -4.60 1.05
N VAL A 120 13.48 -3.49 0.31
CA VAL A 120 12.26 -2.72 0.06
C VAL A 120 11.35 -3.52 -0.87
N GLY A 121 10.18 -3.88 -0.38
CA GLY A 121 9.14 -4.54 -1.18
C GLY A 121 7.80 -3.85 -0.98
N HIS A 122 6.97 -3.78 -2.03
CA HIS A 122 5.57 -3.40 -1.88
C HIS A 122 4.69 -4.64 -1.78
N GLY A 123 3.71 -4.56 -0.87
CA GLY A 123 2.73 -5.64 -0.68
C GLY A 123 1.29 -5.18 -0.76
N CYS A 124 1.05 -3.88 -0.98
CA CYS A 124 -0.28 -3.31 -1.12
C CYS A 124 -0.29 -2.09 -2.05
N THR A 125 -1.49 -1.60 -2.33
CA THR A 125 -1.82 -0.40 -3.07
C THR A 125 -2.62 0.54 -2.17
N ALA A 126 -2.50 1.86 -2.41
CA ALA A 126 -3.34 2.87 -1.79
C ALA A 126 -3.73 3.95 -2.81
N SER A 127 -4.76 4.73 -2.46
CA SER A 127 -5.19 5.88 -3.26
C SER A 127 -5.33 7.13 -2.40
N VAL A 128 -4.96 8.29 -2.95
CA VAL A 128 -5.20 9.60 -2.36
C VAL A 128 -6.68 9.90 -2.41
N VAL A 129 -7.29 10.27 -1.29
CA VAL A 129 -8.71 10.59 -1.18
C VAL A 129 -8.90 12.00 -0.66
N HIS A 130 -9.95 12.66 -1.15
CA HIS A 130 -10.20 14.05 -0.77
C HIS A 130 -10.41 14.21 0.75
N SER A 131 -9.81 15.26 1.30
CA SER A 131 -9.88 15.66 2.70
C SER A 131 -9.63 17.17 2.84
N ASP A 132 -10.17 17.80 3.89
CA ASP A 132 -9.99 19.26 4.11
C ASP A 132 -8.52 19.68 4.22
N ARG A 133 -7.66 18.79 4.75
CA ARG A 133 -6.22 19.02 4.91
C ARG A 133 -5.40 18.65 3.68
N GLY A 134 -5.98 17.92 2.74
CA GLY A 134 -5.30 17.52 1.51
C GLY A 134 -4.25 16.42 1.70
N ASP A 135 -4.33 15.63 2.77
CA ASP A 135 -3.26 14.76 3.27
C ASP A 135 -3.67 13.31 3.55
N LEU A 136 -4.81 12.86 3.00
CA LEU A 136 -5.39 11.54 3.31
C LEU A 136 -5.22 10.53 2.17
N ILE A 137 -4.85 9.30 2.53
CA ILE A 137 -4.90 8.13 1.64
C ILE A 137 -5.81 7.05 2.21
N ALA A 138 -6.41 6.23 1.35
CA ALA A 138 -7.20 5.07 1.69
C ALA A 138 -6.57 3.78 1.16
N THR A 139 -6.65 2.71 1.95
CA THR A 139 -6.16 1.36 1.65
C THR A 139 -6.93 0.32 2.47
N ALA A 140 -6.58 -0.96 2.36
CA ALA A 140 -7.13 -2.03 3.19
C ALA A 140 -6.45 -2.05 4.57
N ALA A 141 -7.18 -2.42 5.62
CA ALA A 141 -6.64 -2.47 6.98
C ALA A 141 -5.55 -3.53 7.15
N HIS A 142 -5.65 -4.67 6.47
CA HIS A 142 -4.62 -5.72 6.51
C HIS A 142 -3.26 -5.29 5.92
N CYS A 143 -3.25 -4.22 5.10
CA CYS A 143 -2.03 -3.63 4.57
C CYS A 143 -1.22 -2.93 5.67
N VAL A 144 -1.88 -2.39 6.68
CA VAL A 144 -1.25 -1.51 7.67
C VAL A 144 -1.29 -2.06 9.09
N HIS A 145 -2.10 -3.09 9.32
CA HIS A 145 -2.25 -3.73 10.63
C HIS A 145 -2.26 -5.26 10.54
N GLN A 146 -1.26 -5.90 11.17
CA GLN A 146 -1.12 -7.37 11.26
C GLN A 146 -0.75 -7.80 12.68
N GLY A 147 -1.73 -7.75 13.59
CA GLY A 147 -1.50 -7.94 15.03
C GLY A 147 -0.86 -6.72 15.71
N GLY A 148 -0.59 -5.67 14.94
CA GLY A 148 -0.07 -4.37 15.34
C GLY A 148 0.08 -3.48 14.09
N PHE A 149 0.25 -2.17 14.28
CA PHE A 149 0.42 -1.21 13.20
C PHE A 149 1.83 -1.26 12.63
N ARG A 150 1.97 -1.39 11.31
CA ARG A 150 3.27 -1.30 10.64
C ARG A 150 3.86 0.10 10.80
N THR A 151 5.15 0.17 11.09
CA THR A 151 5.90 1.43 11.29
C THR A 151 6.93 1.70 10.19
N ASP A 152 6.86 0.94 9.10
CA ASP A 152 7.85 0.93 8.01
C ASP A 152 7.23 1.19 6.64
N ILE A 153 6.04 1.82 6.64
CA ILE A 153 5.26 2.09 5.44
C ILE A 153 5.77 3.35 4.74
N THR A 154 5.92 3.27 3.41
CA THR A 154 5.95 4.46 2.55
C THR A 154 4.94 4.33 1.42
N PHE A 155 4.40 5.47 0.97
CA PHE A 155 3.48 5.56 -0.16
C PHE A 155 4.14 6.34 -1.29
N VAL A 156 4.06 5.82 -2.52
CA VAL A 156 4.68 6.43 -3.70
C VAL A 156 3.63 6.61 -4.81
N PRO A 157 2.90 7.74 -4.84
CA PRO A 157 1.87 7.98 -5.84
C PRO A 157 2.45 8.01 -7.26
N GLY A 158 1.71 7.44 -8.22
CA GLY A 158 2.08 7.42 -9.63
C GLY A 158 3.32 6.58 -9.95
N TYR A 159 3.77 5.73 -9.02
CA TYR A 159 4.97 4.90 -9.18
C TYR A 159 4.96 4.14 -10.50
N HIS A 160 6.12 4.09 -11.16
CA HIS A 160 6.32 3.25 -12.35
C HIS A 160 7.81 3.07 -12.61
N ASP A 161 8.23 1.85 -12.96
CA ASP A 161 9.57 1.55 -13.45
C ASP A 161 10.70 2.13 -12.53
N GLY A 162 10.57 1.98 -11.21
CA GLY A 162 11.53 2.53 -10.25
C GLY A 162 11.47 4.05 -10.01
N VAL A 163 10.46 4.74 -10.53
CA VAL A 163 10.30 6.20 -10.48
C VAL A 163 9.23 6.60 -9.48
N ALA A 164 9.54 7.57 -8.61
CA ALA A 164 8.63 8.25 -7.69
C ALA A 164 8.31 9.68 -8.20
N PRO A 165 7.40 9.83 -9.18
CA PRO A 165 7.19 11.12 -9.86
C PRO A 165 6.56 12.19 -8.97
N TYR A 166 5.82 11.78 -7.93
CA TYR A 166 5.16 12.66 -6.96
C TYR A 166 5.80 12.56 -5.57
N GLY A 167 7.04 12.06 -5.49
CA GLY A 167 7.80 11.94 -4.24
C GLY A 167 7.41 10.74 -3.38
N VAL A 168 8.06 10.65 -2.22
CA VAL A 168 7.83 9.61 -1.20
C VAL A 168 7.08 10.24 -0.03
N TRP A 169 6.00 9.58 0.37
CA TRP A 169 5.11 10.01 1.44
C TRP A 169 5.12 9.01 2.57
N VAL A 170 5.04 9.50 3.79
CA VAL A 170 5.05 8.64 4.99
C VAL A 170 3.87 8.94 5.88
N PRO A 171 3.31 7.93 6.56
CA PRO A 171 2.23 8.18 7.50
C PRO A 171 2.67 9.11 8.64
N THR A 172 1.67 9.77 9.20
CA THR A 172 1.74 10.53 10.45
C THR A 172 0.71 10.01 11.44
N ALA A 173 -0.34 9.39 10.91
CA ALA A 173 -1.31 8.62 11.65
C ALA A 173 -1.95 7.56 10.75
N VAL A 174 -2.39 6.48 11.38
CA VAL A 174 -3.13 5.38 10.78
C VAL A 174 -4.41 5.19 11.58
N ASP A 175 -5.54 5.15 10.90
CA ASP A 175 -6.86 4.93 11.48
C ASP A 175 -7.49 3.68 10.83
N ILE A 176 -7.80 2.67 11.65
CA ILE A 176 -8.55 1.46 11.30
C ILE A 176 -9.78 1.32 12.20
N ASP A 177 -10.74 0.49 11.81
CA ASP A 177 -11.87 0.15 12.68
C ASP A 177 -11.41 -0.76 13.84
N PRO A 178 -11.85 -0.54 15.09
CA PRO A 178 -11.58 -1.46 16.20
C PRO A 178 -11.98 -2.91 15.92
N ALA A 179 -13.05 -3.16 15.17
CA ALA A 179 -13.46 -4.52 14.79
C ALA A 179 -12.40 -5.23 13.94
N TRP A 180 -11.63 -4.49 13.13
CA TRP A 180 -10.45 -5.03 12.45
C TRP A 180 -9.32 -5.33 13.43
N ALA A 181 -9.04 -4.40 14.36
CA ALA A 181 -7.94 -4.54 15.31
C ALA A 181 -8.13 -5.75 16.24
N GLU A 182 -9.36 -6.01 16.67
CA GLU A 182 -9.71 -7.07 17.61
C GLU A 182 -9.77 -8.45 16.94
N ASP A 183 -10.53 -8.57 15.84
CA ASP A 183 -10.91 -9.87 15.28
C ASP A 183 -10.52 -10.06 13.80
N ARG A 184 -9.85 -9.07 13.18
CA ARG A 184 -9.60 -9.02 11.72
C ARG A 184 -10.89 -9.22 10.91
N ASP A 185 -11.97 -8.56 11.34
CA ASP A 185 -13.26 -8.68 10.66
C ASP A 185 -13.15 -8.15 9.21
N PRO A 186 -13.35 -9.00 8.17
CA PRO A 186 -13.25 -8.58 6.77
C PRO A 186 -14.26 -7.49 6.38
N ASP A 187 -15.36 -7.32 7.12
CA ASP A 187 -16.33 -6.23 6.88
C ASP A 187 -15.78 -4.85 7.24
N HIS A 188 -14.66 -4.82 7.98
CA HIS A 188 -14.00 -3.64 8.48
C HIS A 188 -12.56 -3.49 7.94
N ASP A 189 -12.23 -4.15 6.82
CA ASP A 189 -10.93 -4.11 6.17
C ASP A 189 -10.68 -2.80 5.38
N VAL A 190 -10.75 -1.66 6.08
CA VAL A 190 -10.51 -0.32 5.54
C VAL A 190 -9.59 0.45 6.47
N ALA A 191 -8.62 1.14 5.91
CA ALA A 191 -7.75 2.06 6.64
C ALA A 191 -7.68 3.42 5.94
N PHE A 192 -7.59 4.48 6.76
CA PHE A 192 -7.23 5.81 6.29
C PHE A 192 -5.96 6.27 6.98
N LEU A 193 -5.03 6.84 6.20
CA LEU A 193 -3.74 7.28 6.70
C LEU A 193 -3.56 8.75 6.36
N ARG A 194 -3.22 9.56 7.37
CA ARG A 194 -2.73 10.91 7.15
C ARG A 194 -1.25 10.84 6.81
N VAL A 195 -0.84 11.44 5.71
CA VAL A 195 0.53 11.37 5.20
C VAL A 195 1.19 12.73 5.11
N ARG A 196 2.52 12.75 5.18
CA ARG A 196 3.32 13.95 4.95
C ARG A 196 4.35 13.71 3.86
N PRO A 197 4.73 14.76 3.10
CA PRO A 197 5.86 14.65 2.20
C PRO A 197 7.15 14.66 3.02
N VAL A 198 8.16 13.98 2.51
CA VAL A 198 9.49 14.02 3.13
C VAL A 198 10.32 15.18 2.58
N ASP A 199 9.97 15.69 1.40
CA ASP A 199 10.61 16.83 0.74
C ASP A 199 9.95 18.19 1.04
N GLY A 200 8.85 18.22 1.80
CA GLY A 200 8.15 19.46 2.17
C GLY A 200 7.26 20.05 1.08
N SER A 201 6.88 19.29 0.05
CA SER A 201 5.99 19.70 -1.07
C SER A 201 4.55 20.11 -0.66
N GLY A 202 4.22 20.02 0.62
CA GLY A 202 2.91 20.32 1.22
C GLY A 202 1.89 19.19 1.02
N PRO A 203 0.57 19.44 1.10
CA PRO A 203 -0.44 18.38 0.99
C PRO A 203 -0.38 17.59 -0.32
N ILE A 204 -0.57 16.27 -0.21
CA ILE A 204 -0.47 15.31 -1.31
C ILE A 204 -1.47 15.61 -2.43
N GLU A 205 -2.70 15.99 -2.08
CA GLU A 205 -3.75 16.31 -3.06
C GLU A 205 -3.36 17.43 -4.02
N ARG A 206 -2.46 18.33 -3.61
CA ARG A 206 -1.97 19.40 -4.48
C ARG A 206 -1.17 18.89 -5.67
N VAL A 207 -0.42 17.80 -5.47
CA VAL A 207 0.49 17.28 -6.50
C VAL A 207 -0.08 16.08 -7.23
N THR A 208 -0.98 15.32 -6.60
CA THR A 208 -1.59 14.10 -7.17
C THR A 208 -3.04 14.28 -7.61
N GLY A 209 -3.71 15.35 -7.18
CA GLY A 209 -5.18 15.34 -7.13
C GLY A 209 -5.66 14.34 -6.08
N ALA A 210 -6.98 14.09 -6.05
CA ALA A 210 -7.58 13.19 -5.08
C ALA A 210 -8.79 12.49 -5.67
N GLU A 211 -8.98 11.22 -5.31
CA GLU A 211 -10.23 10.53 -5.53
C GLU A 211 -11.32 11.17 -4.67
N ARG A 212 -12.51 11.38 -5.24
CA ARG A 212 -13.69 11.67 -4.41
C ARG A 212 -14.04 10.43 -3.61
N ILE A 213 -14.76 10.58 -2.51
CA ILE A 213 -15.28 9.45 -1.74
C ILE A 213 -16.81 9.46 -1.77
N ARG A 214 -17.43 8.28 -1.94
CA ARG A 214 -18.88 8.14 -1.83
C ARG A 214 -19.21 6.95 -0.95
N PHE A 215 -19.83 7.25 0.19
CA PHE A 215 -20.43 6.25 1.06
C PHE A 215 -21.81 5.85 0.56
N GLY A 216 -22.21 4.59 0.76
CA GLY A 216 -23.55 4.14 0.39
C GLY A 216 -23.79 4.11 -1.13
N ALA A 217 -22.75 3.99 -1.95
CA ALA A 217 -22.88 3.95 -3.40
C ALA A 217 -23.64 2.69 -3.88
N PRO A 218 -24.33 2.70 -5.03
CA PRO A 218 -25.03 1.52 -5.55
C PRO A 218 -24.08 0.31 -5.72
N ALA A 219 -24.44 -0.85 -5.17
CA ALA A 219 -23.59 -2.04 -5.25
C ALA A 219 -23.47 -2.66 -6.66
N ARG A 220 -24.32 -2.23 -7.60
CA ARG A 220 -24.24 -2.59 -9.02
C ARG A 220 -23.93 -1.34 -9.83
N GLN A 221 -22.65 -1.11 -10.09
CA GLN A 221 -22.19 0.01 -10.90
C GLN A 221 -20.84 -0.33 -11.57
N PRO A 222 -20.56 0.24 -12.75
CA PRO A 222 -19.27 0.08 -13.40
C PRO A 222 -18.18 0.76 -12.57
N VAL A 223 -17.08 0.03 -12.36
CA VAL A 223 -15.88 0.53 -11.68
C VAL A 223 -14.63 0.22 -12.49
N ARG A 224 -13.58 0.99 -12.24
CA ARG A 224 -12.21 0.67 -12.61
C ARG A 224 -11.44 0.32 -11.34
N VAL A 225 -10.71 -0.77 -11.39
CA VAL A 225 -9.75 -1.17 -10.35
C VAL A 225 -8.36 -1.12 -10.97
N LEU A 226 -7.41 -0.50 -10.27
CA LEU A 226 -6.01 -0.41 -10.68
C LEU A 226 -5.11 -0.56 -9.45
N GLY A 227 -4.04 -1.33 -9.59
CA GLY A 227 -3.18 -1.67 -8.46
C GLY A 227 -1.80 -2.16 -8.88
N TYR A 228 -0.95 -2.35 -7.87
CA TYR A 228 0.45 -2.74 -8.04
C TYR A 228 0.68 -4.16 -7.55
N PRO A 229 0.77 -5.16 -8.45
CA PRO A 229 1.17 -6.52 -8.08
C PRO A 229 2.52 -6.52 -7.35
N SER A 230 2.66 -7.34 -6.32
CA SER A 230 3.89 -7.48 -5.55
C SER A 230 5.05 -7.86 -6.46
N GLY A 231 6.18 -7.14 -6.33
CA GLY A 231 7.37 -7.35 -7.17
C GLY A 231 7.24 -6.85 -8.62
N ALA A 232 6.12 -6.25 -9.00
CA ALA A 232 5.95 -5.58 -10.29
C ALA A 232 6.17 -4.07 -10.17
N GLU A 233 6.81 -3.51 -11.19
CA GLU A 233 7.12 -2.08 -11.27
C GLU A 233 6.03 -1.25 -11.96
N ARG A 234 4.93 -1.88 -12.37
CA ARG A 234 3.85 -1.24 -13.12
C ARG A 234 2.48 -1.63 -12.60
N THR A 235 1.53 -0.74 -12.82
CA THR A 235 0.12 -0.97 -12.53
C THR A 235 -0.51 -1.96 -13.49
N VAL A 236 -1.32 -2.86 -12.93
CA VAL A 236 -2.36 -3.57 -13.68
C VAL A 236 -3.70 -2.96 -13.37
N GLY A 237 -4.68 -3.12 -14.26
CA GLY A 237 -6.04 -2.70 -13.98
C GLY A 237 -7.07 -3.44 -14.79
N CYS A 238 -8.30 -3.39 -14.31
CA CYS A 238 -9.46 -3.97 -14.95
C CYS A 238 -10.71 -3.11 -14.78
N GLN A 239 -11.66 -3.27 -15.69
CA GLN A 239 -12.95 -2.59 -15.66
C GLN A 239 -14.07 -3.60 -15.75
N ASN A 240 -15.01 -3.55 -14.81
CA ASN A 240 -16.24 -4.32 -14.84
C ASN A 240 -17.28 -3.68 -13.92
N SER A 241 -18.51 -4.18 -13.91
CA SER A 241 -19.49 -3.81 -12.91
C SER A 241 -19.31 -4.62 -11.63
N THR A 242 -19.42 -3.93 -10.50
CA THR A 242 -19.56 -4.57 -9.19
C THR A 242 -20.93 -5.25 -9.05
N VAL A 243 -21.02 -6.21 -8.15
CA VAL A 243 -22.30 -6.72 -7.63
C VAL A 243 -22.22 -6.78 -6.11
N ALA A 244 -23.38 -6.76 -5.45
CA ALA A 244 -23.45 -7.00 -4.01
C ALA A 244 -23.08 -8.46 -3.70
N GLU A 245 -22.13 -8.67 -2.80
CA GLU A 245 -21.85 -9.97 -2.16
C GLU A 245 -22.59 -10.05 -0.81
N SER A 246 -22.51 -8.98 -0.02
CA SER A 246 -23.22 -8.81 1.25
C SER A 246 -23.64 -7.34 1.42
N ALA A 247 -24.06 -6.95 2.63
CA ALA A 247 -24.30 -5.55 2.97
C ALA A 247 -23.01 -4.71 3.07
N THR A 248 -21.86 -5.37 3.18
CA THR A 248 -20.53 -4.83 3.53
C THR A 248 -19.46 -5.20 2.51
N GLN A 249 -19.77 -6.08 1.54
CA GLN A 249 -18.83 -6.58 0.56
C GLN A 249 -19.35 -6.38 -0.87
N LEU A 250 -18.48 -5.88 -1.74
CA LEU A 250 -18.68 -5.87 -3.18
C LEU A 250 -17.92 -7.04 -3.82
N ARG A 251 -18.50 -7.69 -4.82
CA ARG A 251 -17.82 -8.66 -5.68
C ARG A 251 -17.51 -8.02 -7.03
N PHE A 252 -16.33 -8.32 -7.56
CA PHE A 252 -15.81 -7.82 -8.81
C PHE A 252 -15.17 -8.95 -9.61
N ASP A 253 -15.83 -9.34 -10.70
CA ASP A 253 -15.35 -10.43 -11.55
C ASP A 253 -14.37 -9.88 -12.58
N CYS A 254 -13.09 -9.99 -12.28
CA CYS A 254 -12.02 -9.80 -13.25
C CYS A 254 -10.75 -10.47 -12.75
N ALA A 255 -10.26 -11.43 -13.52
CA ALA A 255 -9.08 -12.20 -13.15
C ALA A 255 -7.80 -11.35 -13.19
N GLY A 256 -6.73 -11.83 -12.56
CA GLY A 256 -5.40 -11.24 -12.71
C GLY A 256 -5.14 -10.00 -11.85
N LEU A 257 -5.81 -9.88 -10.70
CA LEU A 257 -5.49 -8.93 -9.64
C LEU A 257 -4.79 -9.68 -8.48
N PRO A 258 -3.48 -10.00 -8.62
CA PRO A 258 -2.78 -10.84 -7.64
C PRO A 258 -2.39 -10.07 -6.37
N ASN A 259 -1.71 -10.75 -5.44
CA ASN A 259 -1.06 -10.15 -4.27
C ASN A 259 -0.33 -8.84 -4.60
N GLY A 260 -0.42 -7.85 -3.72
CA GLY A 260 0.04 -6.47 -3.97
C GLY A 260 -1.09 -5.53 -4.40
N THR A 261 -2.12 -6.04 -5.05
CA THR A 261 -3.29 -5.24 -5.44
C THR A 261 -4.26 -4.99 -4.28
N SER A 262 -4.07 -5.59 -3.11
CA SER A 262 -4.79 -5.25 -1.88
C SER A 262 -4.77 -3.74 -1.61
N GLY A 263 -5.90 -3.18 -1.21
CA GLY A 263 -6.10 -1.75 -1.02
C GLY A 263 -6.31 -0.94 -2.31
N SER A 264 -6.30 -1.58 -3.49
CA SER A 264 -6.60 -0.91 -4.76
C SER A 264 -7.97 -0.26 -4.73
N PRO A 265 -8.12 0.95 -5.27
CA PRO A 265 -9.39 1.64 -5.25
C PRO A 265 -10.38 1.02 -6.24
N PHE A 266 -11.63 0.87 -5.80
CA PHE A 266 -12.76 0.64 -6.69
C PHE A 266 -13.33 2.00 -7.09
N LEU A 267 -12.97 2.47 -8.29
CA LEU A 267 -13.30 3.81 -8.76
C LEU A 267 -14.53 3.81 -9.68
N ALA A 268 -15.61 4.43 -9.22
CA ALA A 268 -16.73 4.84 -10.05
C ALA A 268 -16.50 6.25 -10.63
N ASP A 269 -17.33 6.69 -11.58
CA ASP A 269 -17.33 8.06 -12.13
C ASP A 269 -15.93 8.57 -12.57
N VAL A 270 -15.12 7.68 -13.18
CA VAL A 270 -13.74 7.96 -13.60
C VAL A 270 -13.73 8.96 -14.74
N ASP A 271 -12.98 10.04 -14.53
CA ASP A 271 -12.69 11.07 -15.51
C ASP A 271 -11.63 10.59 -16.51
N ALA A 272 -11.96 10.61 -17.79
CA ALA A 272 -11.09 10.07 -18.83
C ALA A 272 -9.81 10.91 -19.06
N THR A 273 -9.82 12.18 -18.66
CA THR A 273 -8.69 13.10 -18.83
C THR A 273 -7.71 12.96 -17.68
N THR A 274 -8.21 13.01 -16.45
CA THR A 274 -7.37 13.00 -15.24
C THR A 274 -7.08 11.60 -14.70
N GLY A 275 -7.94 10.62 -15.02
CA GLY A 275 -7.90 9.29 -14.42
C GLY A 275 -8.50 9.22 -13.01
N LEU A 276 -8.88 10.36 -12.41
CA LEU A 276 -9.50 10.43 -11.09
C LEU A 276 -11.00 10.08 -11.17
N GLY A 277 -11.52 9.45 -10.13
CA GLY A 277 -12.90 9.03 -10.00
C GLY A 277 -13.46 9.25 -8.60
N THR A 278 -14.30 8.32 -8.19
CA THR A 278 -15.00 8.28 -6.91
C THR A 278 -14.79 6.91 -6.29
N LEU A 279 -14.08 6.87 -5.17
CA LEU A 279 -13.83 5.69 -4.37
C LEU A 279 -15.11 5.21 -3.68
N VAL A 280 -15.47 3.96 -3.92
CA VAL A 280 -16.67 3.31 -3.35
C VAL A 280 -16.37 2.05 -2.52
N GLY A 281 -15.09 1.66 -2.46
CA GLY A 281 -14.56 0.50 -1.75
C GLY A 281 -13.08 0.32 -2.06
N VAL A 282 -12.41 -0.54 -1.30
CA VAL A 282 -11.01 -0.91 -1.51
C VAL A 282 -10.90 -2.43 -1.64
N LEU A 283 -10.05 -2.90 -2.55
CA LEU A 283 -9.79 -4.34 -2.74
C LEU A 283 -9.31 -4.94 -1.42
N GLY A 284 -9.97 -5.99 -0.96
CA GLY A 284 -9.73 -6.58 0.35
C GLY A 284 -11.01 -7.20 0.88
N GLY A 285 -11.18 -7.18 2.20
CA GLY A 285 -12.37 -7.70 2.85
C GLY A 285 -12.45 -9.22 2.77
N LYS A 286 -13.56 -9.75 2.23
CA LYS A 286 -13.79 -11.20 2.15
C LYS A 286 -12.61 -11.90 1.47
N ASP A 287 -12.12 -12.96 2.13
CA ASP A 287 -10.98 -13.76 1.67
C ASP A 287 -9.73 -12.91 1.36
N GLU A 288 -9.50 -11.83 2.14
CA GLU A 288 -8.41 -10.85 1.98
C GLU A 288 -8.35 -10.19 0.59
N GLY A 289 -9.47 -10.21 -0.15
CA GLY A 289 -9.56 -9.65 -1.50
C GLY A 289 -9.95 -10.64 -2.58
N GLY A 290 -10.09 -11.94 -2.28
CA GLY A 290 -10.64 -12.95 -3.18
C GLY A 290 -9.61 -13.94 -3.73
N ASP A 291 -9.79 -14.36 -4.99
CA ASP A 291 -8.99 -15.39 -5.66
C ASP A 291 -8.50 -14.92 -7.06
N ASP A 292 -7.93 -15.84 -7.84
CA ASP A 292 -7.35 -15.56 -9.16
C ASP A 292 -8.37 -15.03 -10.19
N GLU A 293 -9.68 -15.29 -9.99
CA GLU A 293 -10.75 -14.94 -10.92
C GLU A 293 -11.68 -13.83 -10.40
N THR A 294 -11.90 -13.81 -9.09
CA THR A 294 -12.88 -12.94 -8.44
C THR A 294 -12.24 -12.15 -7.32
N SER A 295 -12.34 -10.83 -7.37
CA SER A 295 -11.93 -9.96 -6.28
C SER A 295 -13.12 -9.48 -5.45
N TYR A 296 -12.88 -9.25 -4.16
CA TYR A 296 -13.81 -8.58 -3.26
C TYR A 296 -13.27 -7.21 -2.84
N ALA A 297 -14.19 -6.35 -2.40
CA ALA A 297 -13.85 -5.10 -1.77
C ALA A 297 -14.71 -4.87 -0.52
N ALA A 298 -14.06 -4.36 0.52
CA ALA A 298 -14.73 -3.76 1.66
C ALA A 298 -15.53 -2.54 1.17
N TYR A 299 -16.85 -2.62 1.30
CA TYR A 299 -17.78 -1.61 0.82
C TYR A 299 -17.75 -0.37 1.72
N PHE A 300 -17.76 0.82 1.12
CA PHE A 300 -17.81 2.08 1.87
C PHE A 300 -19.22 2.38 2.39
N GLY A 301 -19.67 1.60 3.38
CA GLY A 301 -20.89 1.81 4.14
C GLY A 301 -20.71 2.78 5.33
N ALA A 302 -21.62 2.71 6.30
CA ALA A 302 -21.61 3.59 7.47
C ALA A 302 -20.35 3.45 8.34
N ALA A 303 -19.79 2.24 8.48
CA ALA A 303 -18.57 2.01 9.24
C ALA A 303 -17.36 2.75 8.62
N ALA A 304 -17.18 2.62 7.30
CA ALA A 304 -16.15 3.36 6.55
C ALA A 304 -16.37 4.87 6.62
N GLU A 305 -17.62 5.34 6.59
CA GLU A 305 -17.94 6.77 6.75
C GLU A 305 -17.52 7.31 8.12
N HIS A 306 -17.83 6.55 9.18
CA HIS A 306 -17.42 6.91 10.54
C HIS A 306 -15.90 6.92 10.69
N LEU A 307 -15.21 5.94 10.11
CA LEU A 307 -13.75 5.87 10.08
C LEU A 307 -13.14 7.07 9.35
N TYR A 308 -13.64 7.41 8.16
CA TYR A 308 -13.18 8.57 7.39
C TYR A 308 -13.35 9.89 8.16
N ARG A 309 -14.49 10.10 8.83
CA ARG A 309 -14.73 11.29 9.65
C ARG A 309 -13.76 11.37 10.83
N ARG A 310 -13.40 10.23 11.43
CA ARG A 310 -12.38 10.18 12.48
C ARG A 310 -11.00 10.55 11.94
N ALA A 311 -10.64 10.02 10.76
CA ALA A 311 -9.34 10.27 10.14
C ALA A 311 -9.17 11.71 9.63
N THR A 312 -10.26 12.42 9.33
CA THR A 312 -10.25 13.81 8.84
C THR A 312 -10.45 14.87 9.93
N GLY A 313 -10.92 14.48 11.12
CA GLY A 313 -11.11 15.34 12.30
C GLY A 313 -9.83 15.99 12.83
#